data_AF-A0A8T6SHZ7-F1
#
_entry.id   AF-A0A8T6SHZ7-F1
#
_cell.length_a   1.000
_cell.length_b   1.000
_cell.length_c   1.000
_cell.angle_alpha   90.00
_cell.angle_beta   90.00
_cell.angle_gamma   90.00
#
_symmetry.space_group_name_H-M   'P 1'
#
loop_
_entity.id
_entity.type
_entity.pdbx_description
1 polymer ?
#
loop_
_entity_poly.entity_id
_entity_poly.type
_entity_poly.pdbx_seq_one_letter_code
_entity_poly.pdbx_strand_id
1 'polypeptide(L)'
;MGGDVQHPDLREGYVAYLSQKLIDNDLLNEDLQHLLDLYNRLQSRDYFSDFRPSTSPALVNDLLGHMNETYESSIAAIVGKVFISHQIAEEWFFRLLKACQFLIDLRMGSYHIGHPDLEKQNLHSMCKSLEMCVDFPSRKDLIQEARQINSIRNRIAHQLLTTESAESLKKLAKQHLNGFTKLRSLMEESYDELNDSIKTFRKWSDMFEDELLALLCLELDDNDIAYKDEHSFAADTGLTL
;
A
#
# COMPACT_ATOMS: atom_id res chain seq x y z
N MET A 1 -23.66 8.28 28.81
CA MET A 1 -23.24 7.04 28.12
C MET A 1 -23.19 7.41 26.67
N GLY A 2 -21.98 7.42 26.11
CA GLY A 2 -21.73 7.89 24.75
C GLY A 2 -22.27 6.91 23.72
N GLY A 3 -22.81 7.45 22.64
CA GLY A 3 -23.35 6.69 21.52
C GLY A 3 -23.40 7.54 20.27
N ASP A 4 -22.33 8.30 19.99
CA ASP A 4 -22.19 9.07 18.75
C ASP A 4 -21.09 8.42 17.90
N VAL A 5 -21.43 7.35 17.19
CA VAL A 5 -20.87 6.91 15.90
C VAL A 5 -21.88 5.90 15.29
N GLN A 6 -22.84 6.34 14.46
CA GLN A 6 -23.73 5.44 13.69
C GLN A 6 -23.77 5.71 12.18
N HIS A 7 -23.33 6.89 11.73
CA HIS A 7 -23.30 7.27 10.32
C HIS A 7 -22.39 6.39 9.41
N PRO A 8 -21.19 5.94 9.85
CA PRO A 8 -20.33 5.10 8.99
C PRO A 8 -20.92 3.70 8.74
N ASP A 9 -21.51 3.09 9.76
CA ASP A 9 -22.06 1.73 9.68
C ASP A 9 -23.36 1.72 8.83
N LEU A 10 -24.12 2.81 8.86
CA LEU A 10 -25.28 3.01 7.98
C LEU A 10 -24.87 3.08 6.51
N ARG A 11 -23.89 3.93 6.17
CA ARG A 11 -23.45 4.11 4.78
C ARG A 11 -22.80 2.86 4.21
N GLU A 12 -21.96 2.18 5.00
CA GLU A 12 -21.38 0.90 4.58
C GLU A 12 -22.48 -0.12 4.25
N GLY A 13 -23.50 -0.23 5.10
CA GLY A 13 -24.65 -1.09 4.86
C GLY A 13 -25.48 -0.67 3.64
N TYR A 14 -25.64 0.63 3.40
CA TYR A 14 -26.43 1.16 2.31
C TYR A 14 -25.72 0.99 0.95
N VAL A 15 -24.42 1.25 0.88
CA VAL A 15 -23.59 0.96 -0.32
C VAL A 15 -23.67 -0.53 -0.67
N ALA A 16 -23.55 -1.42 0.32
CA ALA A 16 -23.67 -2.86 0.09
C ALA A 16 -25.07 -3.25 -0.42
N TYR A 17 -26.12 -2.64 0.11
CA TYR A 17 -27.51 -2.84 -0.34
C TYR A 17 -27.70 -2.43 -1.81
N LEU A 18 -27.26 -1.24 -2.20
CA LEU A 18 -27.37 -0.76 -3.59
C LEU A 18 -26.51 -1.61 -4.54
N SER A 19 -25.31 -2.00 -4.11
CA SER A 19 -24.43 -2.88 -4.90
C SER A 19 -25.08 -4.23 -5.16
N GLN A 20 -25.71 -4.84 -4.15
CA GLN A 20 -26.42 -6.11 -4.33
C GLN A 20 -27.60 -5.96 -5.30
N LYS A 21 -28.30 -4.82 -5.28
CA LYS A 21 -29.38 -4.53 -6.25
C LYS A 21 -28.87 -4.48 -7.69
N LEU A 22 -27.72 -3.85 -7.93
CA LEU A 22 -27.11 -3.84 -9.26
C LEU A 22 -26.69 -5.25 -9.70
N ILE A 23 -26.08 -6.04 -8.82
CA ILE A 23 -25.67 -7.43 -9.09
C ILE A 23 -26.89 -8.30 -9.42
N ASP A 24 -27.95 -8.23 -8.63
CA ASP A 24 -29.17 -9.02 -8.81
C ASP A 24 -29.88 -8.73 -10.15
N ASN A 25 -29.62 -7.55 -10.73
CA ASN A 25 -30.21 -7.10 -11.99
C ASN A 25 -29.21 -7.05 -13.16
N ASP A 26 -27.97 -7.56 -12.99
CA ASP A 26 -26.93 -7.57 -14.03
C ASP A 26 -26.55 -6.18 -14.56
N LEU A 27 -26.54 -5.17 -13.68
CA LEU A 27 -26.27 -3.77 -14.00
C LEU A 27 -24.88 -3.29 -13.52
N LEU A 28 -24.11 -4.15 -12.86
CA LEU A 28 -22.80 -3.78 -12.33
C LEU A 28 -21.75 -3.75 -13.45
N ASN A 29 -21.47 -2.55 -13.98
CA ASN A 29 -20.43 -2.32 -14.99
C ASN A 29 -19.01 -2.24 -14.37
N GLU A 30 -17.98 -2.23 -15.23
CA GLU A 30 -16.58 -2.24 -14.81
C GLU A 30 -16.18 -0.99 -13.99
N ASP A 31 -16.71 0.19 -14.34
CA ASP A 31 -16.40 1.44 -13.64
C ASP A 31 -16.98 1.45 -12.21
N LEU A 32 -18.23 1.00 -12.05
CA LEU A 32 -18.87 0.85 -10.75
C LEU A 32 -18.19 -0.23 -9.90
N GLN A 33 -17.82 -1.37 -10.51
CA GLN A 33 -17.06 -2.41 -9.82
C GLN A 33 -15.73 -1.86 -9.30
N HIS A 34 -15.00 -1.08 -10.09
CA HIS A 34 -13.75 -0.46 -9.66
C HIS A 34 -13.95 0.49 -8.48
N LEU A 35 -14.96 1.36 -8.52
CA LEU A 35 -15.25 2.29 -7.42
C LEU A 35 -15.63 1.54 -6.13
N LEU A 36 -16.40 0.46 -6.24
CA LEU A 36 -16.72 -0.41 -5.12
C LEU A 36 -15.46 -1.10 -4.56
N ASP A 37 -14.54 -1.55 -5.42
CA ASP A 37 -13.27 -2.13 -4.99
C ASP A 37 -12.40 -1.09 -4.24
N LEU A 38 -12.36 0.15 -4.72
CA LEU A 38 -11.68 1.25 -4.03
C LEU A 38 -12.33 1.54 -2.67
N TYR A 39 -13.66 1.60 -2.61
CA TYR A 39 -14.42 1.82 -1.38
C TYR A 39 -14.17 0.70 -0.37
N ASN A 40 -14.27 -0.56 -0.78
CA ASN A 40 -14.03 -1.72 0.07
C ASN A 40 -12.60 -1.73 0.63
N ARG A 41 -11.61 -1.40 -0.21
CA ARG A 41 -10.21 -1.24 0.25
C ARG A 41 -10.13 -0.10 1.27
N LEU A 42 -10.76 1.05 1.02
CA LEU A 42 -10.85 2.19 1.94
C LEU A 42 -11.46 1.82 3.31
N GLN A 43 -12.47 0.97 3.34
CA GLN A 43 -13.07 0.53 4.60
C GLN A 43 -12.21 -0.50 5.34
N SER A 44 -11.62 -1.46 4.62
CA SER A 44 -10.77 -2.50 5.22
C SER A 44 -9.50 -1.97 5.88
N ARG A 45 -9.04 -0.78 5.46
CA ARG A 45 -7.78 -0.14 5.89
C ARG A 45 -6.53 -0.95 5.55
N ASP A 46 -6.64 -1.90 4.65
CA ASP A 46 -5.61 -2.88 4.38
C ASP A 46 -4.73 -2.49 3.18
N TYR A 47 -4.37 -1.20 3.08
CA TYR A 47 -3.67 -0.64 1.91
C TYR A 47 -2.21 -1.09 1.79
N PHE A 48 -1.64 -1.48 2.92
CA PHE A 48 -0.23 -1.81 3.03
C PHE A 48 0.00 -3.30 3.22
N SER A 49 -1.04 -4.14 3.28
CA SER A 49 -0.87 -5.59 3.44
C SER A 49 -0.60 -6.33 2.15
N ASP A 50 -0.76 -5.66 1.00
CA ASP A 50 -0.53 -6.27 -0.31
C ASP A 50 0.97 -6.58 -0.48
N PHE A 51 1.34 -7.83 -0.23
CA PHE A 51 2.66 -8.35 -0.60
C PHE A 51 2.68 -8.66 -2.09
N ARG A 52 3.87 -8.72 -2.67
CA ARG A 52 4.00 -9.34 -4.00
C ARG A 52 3.40 -10.74 -3.93
N PRO A 53 2.60 -11.19 -4.90
CA PRO A 53 2.13 -12.57 -4.95
C PRO A 53 3.27 -13.59 -4.88
N SER A 54 4.48 -13.21 -5.32
CA SER A 54 5.69 -14.03 -5.21
C SER A 54 6.36 -14.02 -3.83
N THR A 55 5.91 -13.19 -2.89
CA THR A 55 6.55 -12.99 -1.58
C THR A 55 5.61 -13.42 -0.44
N SER A 56 6.11 -14.27 0.46
CA SER A 56 5.36 -14.67 1.66
C SER A 56 5.56 -13.67 2.81
N PRO A 57 4.48 -13.13 3.42
CA PRO A 57 4.57 -12.25 4.60
C PRO A 57 5.30 -12.91 5.77
N ALA A 58 5.01 -14.20 6.01
CA ALA A 58 5.63 -14.98 7.06
C ALA A 58 7.14 -15.12 6.82
N LEU A 59 7.55 -15.30 5.56
CA LEU A 59 8.96 -15.36 5.19
C LEU A 59 9.66 -14.01 5.43
N VAL A 60 9.03 -12.88 5.09
CA VAL A 60 9.62 -11.55 5.35
C VAL A 60 9.80 -11.31 6.85
N ASN A 61 8.82 -11.69 7.66
CA ASN A 61 8.91 -11.57 9.12
C ASN A 61 9.98 -12.50 9.73
N ASP A 62 10.10 -13.73 9.23
CA ASP A 62 11.13 -14.67 9.63
C ASP A 62 12.54 -14.13 9.28
N LEU A 63 12.70 -13.62 8.06
CA LEU A 63 13.93 -12.97 7.60
C LEU A 63 14.29 -11.75 8.46
N LEU A 64 13.31 -10.92 8.85
CA LEU A 64 13.50 -9.82 9.79
C LEU A 64 13.96 -10.31 11.17
N GLY A 65 13.40 -11.43 11.66
CA GLY A 65 13.86 -12.11 12.88
C GLY A 65 15.33 -12.51 12.78
N HIS A 66 15.68 -13.22 11.71
CA HIS A 66 17.05 -13.67 11.43
C HIS A 66 18.05 -12.52 11.27
N MET A 67 17.62 -11.38 10.73
CA MET A 67 18.45 -10.17 10.65
C MET A 67 18.87 -9.66 12.04
N ASN A 68 17.96 -9.73 13.01
CA ASN A 68 18.14 -9.25 14.37
C ASN A 68 18.96 -10.20 15.25
N GLU A 69 19.16 -11.46 14.84
CA GLU A 69 20.02 -12.41 15.55
C GLU A 69 21.51 -12.06 15.39
N THR A 70 22.25 -11.97 16.48
CA THR A 70 23.67 -11.57 16.49
C THR A 70 24.59 -12.73 16.08
N TYR A 71 24.72 -13.00 14.78
CA TYR A 71 25.77 -13.88 14.26
C TYR A 71 27.00 -13.07 13.83
N GLU A 72 27.78 -12.62 14.81
CA GLU A 72 29.12 -12.09 14.54
C GLU A 72 30.10 -13.25 14.45
N SER A 73 30.46 -13.70 13.24
CA SER A 73 31.75 -14.40 13.06
C SER A 73 32.19 -14.63 11.61
N SER A 74 31.28 -14.82 10.64
CA SER A 74 31.67 -15.15 9.25
C SER A 74 31.29 -14.08 8.21
N ILE A 75 32.12 -13.96 7.16
CA ILE A 75 31.84 -13.09 6.00
C ILE A 75 30.54 -13.53 5.32
N ALA A 76 30.33 -14.85 5.20
CA ALA A 76 29.13 -15.42 4.60
C ALA A 76 27.86 -14.98 5.34
N ALA A 77 27.88 -14.98 6.68
CA ALA A 77 26.74 -14.50 7.48
C ALA A 77 26.47 -13.01 7.25
N ILE A 78 27.51 -12.18 7.32
CA ILE A 78 27.38 -10.72 7.15
C ILE A 78 26.90 -10.35 5.74
N VAL A 79 27.39 -11.03 4.71
CA VAL A 79 26.96 -10.84 3.32
C VAL A 79 25.54 -11.37 3.12
N GLY A 80 25.20 -12.51 3.71
CA GLY A 80 23.83 -13.03 3.70
C GLY A 80 22.83 -12.03 4.27
N LYS A 81 23.15 -11.39 5.40
CA LYS A 81 22.34 -10.31 5.99
C LYS A 81 22.15 -9.14 5.04
N VAL A 82 23.18 -8.75 4.30
CA VAL A 82 23.05 -7.69 3.28
C VAL A 82 22.00 -8.07 2.24
N PHE A 83 22.09 -9.26 1.65
CA PHE A 83 21.12 -9.68 0.63
C PHE A 83 19.70 -9.83 1.18
N ILE A 84 19.55 -10.36 2.39
CA ILE A 84 18.26 -10.48 3.07
C ILE A 84 17.65 -9.09 3.32
N SER A 85 18.42 -8.16 3.91
CA SER A 85 17.94 -6.79 4.16
C SER A 85 17.56 -6.06 2.87
N HIS A 86 18.30 -6.30 1.78
CA HIS A 86 17.99 -5.73 0.48
C HIS A 86 16.67 -6.28 -0.08
N GLN A 87 16.41 -7.58 0.07
CA GLN A 87 15.14 -8.17 -0.36
C GLN A 87 13.96 -7.62 0.45
N ILE A 88 14.15 -7.42 1.75
CA ILE A 88 13.14 -6.78 2.61
C ILE A 88 12.87 -5.35 2.14
N ALA A 89 13.91 -4.58 1.81
CA ALA A 89 13.75 -3.22 1.28
C ALA A 89 12.96 -3.22 -0.05
N GLU A 90 13.21 -4.18 -0.95
CA GLU A 90 12.44 -4.32 -2.19
C GLU A 90 10.96 -4.62 -1.95
N GLU A 91 10.64 -5.41 -0.93
CA GLU A 91 9.26 -5.70 -0.56
C GLU A 91 8.58 -4.47 0.07
N TRP A 92 9.29 -3.72 0.91
CA TRP A 92 8.75 -2.47 1.45
C TRP A 92 8.48 -1.44 0.36
N PHE A 93 9.39 -1.27 -0.61
CA PHE A 93 9.16 -0.36 -1.72
C PHE A 93 7.99 -0.79 -2.62
N PHE A 94 7.80 -2.10 -2.81
CA PHE A 94 6.63 -2.62 -3.51
C PHE A 94 5.33 -2.19 -2.81
N ARG A 95 5.23 -2.47 -1.50
CA ARG A 95 4.07 -2.14 -0.67
C ARG A 95 3.79 -0.63 -0.65
N LEU A 96 4.84 0.17 -0.50
CA LEU A 96 4.74 1.63 -0.55
C LEU A 96 4.20 2.12 -1.89
N LEU A 97 4.73 1.60 -3.00
CA LEU A 97 4.24 1.97 -4.33
C LEU A 97 2.79 1.52 -4.55
N LYS A 98 2.38 0.35 -4.05
CA LYS A 98 0.98 -0.09 -4.09
C LYS A 98 0.06 0.86 -3.33
N ALA A 99 0.47 1.32 -2.17
CA ALA A 99 -0.28 2.32 -1.42
C ALA A 99 -0.34 3.67 -2.15
N CYS A 100 0.75 4.09 -2.80
CA CYS A 100 0.73 5.30 -3.62
C CYS A 100 -0.18 5.16 -4.86
N GLN A 101 -0.18 4.01 -5.53
CA GLN A 101 -1.08 3.70 -6.65
C GLN A 101 -2.54 3.78 -6.18
N PHE A 102 -2.85 3.18 -5.04
CA PHE A 102 -4.18 3.26 -4.44
C PHE A 102 -4.60 4.70 -4.11
N LEU A 103 -3.70 5.51 -3.54
CA LEU A 103 -3.98 6.93 -3.27
C LEU A 103 -4.20 7.75 -4.56
N ILE A 104 -3.56 7.37 -5.67
CA ILE A 104 -3.83 7.96 -6.98
C ILE A 104 -5.22 7.54 -7.45
N ASP A 105 -5.58 6.26 -7.35
CA ASP A 105 -6.89 5.77 -7.77
C ASP A 105 -8.01 6.46 -6.98
N LEU A 106 -7.86 6.61 -5.67
CA LEU A 106 -8.80 7.39 -4.84
C LEU A 106 -8.95 8.84 -5.30
N ARG A 107 -7.89 9.47 -5.81
CA ARG A 107 -7.93 10.85 -6.34
C ARG A 107 -8.59 10.95 -7.70
N MET A 108 -8.54 9.87 -8.47
CA MET A 108 -9.04 9.83 -9.84
C MET A 108 -10.47 9.34 -9.91
N GLY A 109 -10.96 8.62 -8.90
CA GLY A 109 -12.34 8.15 -8.82
C GLY A 109 -12.68 7.24 -10.00
N SER A 110 -13.66 7.64 -10.81
CA SER A 110 -14.12 6.88 -11.98
C SER A 110 -13.09 6.82 -13.11
N TYR A 111 -12.05 7.66 -13.11
CA TYR A 111 -11.02 7.62 -14.16
C TYR A 111 -9.99 6.52 -13.90
N HIS A 112 -10.02 5.46 -14.70
CA HIS A 112 -9.00 4.40 -14.64
C HIS A 112 -7.63 4.88 -15.13
N ILE A 113 -6.64 4.81 -14.24
CA ILE A 113 -5.23 4.98 -14.60
C ILE A 113 -4.54 3.62 -14.67
N GLY A 114 -3.91 3.36 -15.81
CA GLY A 114 -3.03 2.21 -15.96
C GLY A 114 -1.75 2.38 -15.14
N HIS A 115 -1.56 1.53 -14.13
CA HIS A 115 -0.35 1.51 -13.32
C HIS A 115 0.73 0.58 -13.90
N PRO A 116 2.02 0.90 -13.73
CA PRO A 116 3.09 0.00 -14.14
C PRO A 116 3.07 -1.30 -13.32
N ASP A 117 3.39 -2.42 -13.98
CA ASP A 117 3.63 -3.71 -13.33
C ASP A 117 4.85 -3.61 -12.40
N LEU A 118 4.61 -3.73 -11.09
CA LEU A 118 5.63 -3.62 -10.05
C LEU A 118 6.33 -4.96 -9.79
N GLU A 119 5.76 -6.10 -10.20
CA GLU A 119 6.29 -7.43 -9.88
C GLU A 119 7.70 -7.63 -10.42
N LYS A 120 7.94 -7.11 -11.62
CA LYS A 120 9.22 -7.24 -12.34
C LYS A 120 10.23 -6.15 -11.96
N GLN A 121 9.87 -5.24 -11.07
CA GLN A 121 10.73 -4.13 -10.70
C GLN A 121 11.66 -4.49 -9.54
N ASN A 122 12.92 -4.10 -9.69
CA ASN A 122 13.93 -4.10 -8.62
C ASN A 122 13.94 -2.76 -7.88
N LEU A 123 14.69 -2.68 -6.78
CA LEU A 123 14.75 -1.47 -5.94
C LEU A 123 15.05 -0.20 -6.76
N HIS A 124 15.99 -0.26 -7.69
CA HIS A 124 16.36 0.89 -8.53
C HIS A 124 15.21 1.39 -9.40
N SER A 125 14.45 0.47 -10.01
CA SER A 125 13.30 0.81 -10.85
C SER A 125 12.16 1.35 -9.99
N MET A 126 11.96 0.77 -8.81
CA MET A 126 10.98 1.26 -7.83
C MET A 126 11.29 2.67 -7.33
N CYS A 127 12.56 3.00 -7.09
CA CYS A 127 12.95 4.37 -6.75
C CYS A 127 12.54 5.37 -7.84
N LYS A 128 12.70 5.02 -9.13
CA LYS A 128 12.26 5.89 -10.24
C LYS A 128 10.75 6.04 -10.30
N SER A 129 10.02 4.94 -10.08
CA SER A 129 8.56 4.97 -9.99
C SER A 129 8.11 5.90 -8.87
N LEU A 130 8.78 5.87 -7.71
CA LEU A 130 8.45 6.70 -6.56
C LEU A 130 8.74 8.20 -6.81
N GLU A 131 9.78 8.54 -7.59
CA GLU A 131 10.06 9.93 -7.99
C GLU A 131 8.92 10.55 -8.80
N MET A 132 8.22 9.75 -9.59
CA MET A 132 7.10 10.18 -10.43
C MET A 132 5.73 10.00 -9.75
N CYS A 133 5.71 9.54 -8.50
CA CYS A 133 4.49 9.22 -7.78
C CYS A 133 4.01 10.38 -6.89
N VAL A 134 3.06 10.09 -5.99
CA VAL A 134 2.54 11.03 -5.00
C VAL A 134 3.70 11.65 -4.19
N ASP A 135 3.61 12.95 -3.95
CA ASP A 135 4.58 13.67 -3.13
C ASP A 135 4.24 13.53 -1.64
N PHE A 136 5.26 13.23 -0.83
CA PHE A 136 5.20 13.18 0.62
C PHE A 136 6.55 13.62 1.21
N PRO A 137 6.58 14.21 2.41
CA PRO A 137 7.78 14.90 2.92
C PRO A 137 9.04 14.01 2.95
N SER A 138 8.93 12.77 3.44
CA SER A 138 10.08 11.85 3.58
C SER A 138 10.57 11.24 2.25
N ARG A 139 9.86 11.45 1.13
CA ARG A 139 10.09 10.79 -0.16
C ARG A 139 11.52 10.90 -0.68
N LYS A 140 12.09 12.10 -0.67
CA LYS A 140 13.42 12.36 -1.23
C LYS A 140 14.52 11.64 -0.43
N ASP A 141 14.43 11.69 0.88
CA ASP A 141 15.40 11.07 1.78
C ASP A 141 15.29 9.53 1.70
N LEU A 142 14.07 9.00 1.60
CA LEU A 142 13.83 7.57 1.38
C LEU A 142 14.47 7.07 0.09
N ILE A 143 14.27 7.79 -1.03
CA ILE A 143 14.86 7.44 -2.34
C ILE A 143 16.38 7.53 -2.30
N GLN A 144 16.92 8.56 -1.66
CA GLN A 144 18.37 8.75 -1.53
C GLN A 144 19.00 7.59 -0.75
N GLU A 145 18.42 7.22 0.39
CA GLU A 145 18.92 6.12 1.22
C GLU A 145 18.82 4.77 0.49
N ALA A 146 17.70 4.50 -0.19
CA ALA A 146 17.52 3.30 -1.00
C ALA A 146 18.57 3.17 -2.11
N ARG A 147 18.89 4.27 -2.80
CA ARG A 147 19.96 4.31 -3.81
C ARG A 147 21.34 4.04 -3.21
N GLN A 148 21.60 4.56 -2.01
CA GLN A 148 22.86 4.32 -1.32
C GLN A 148 23.02 2.84 -0.96
N ILE A 149 22.03 2.20 -0.34
CA ILE A 149 22.12 0.78 0.01
C ILE A 149 22.22 -0.12 -1.23
N ASN A 150 21.51 0.23 -2.32
CA ASN A 150 21.60 -0.50 -3.60
C ASN A 150 23.01 -0.43 -4.21
N SER A 151 23.62 0.75 -4.17
CA SER A 151 25.01 0.94 -4.62
C SER A 151 25.99 0.09 -3.81
N ILE A 152 25.84 0.06 -2.48
CA ILE A 152 26.69 -0.75 -1.60
C ILE A 152 26.49 -2.24 -1.86
N ARG A 153 25.24 -2.71 -2.02
CA ARG A 153 24.92 -4.11 -2.35
C ARG A 153 25.58 -4.54 -3.66
N ASN A 154 25.56 -3.70 -4.69
CA ASN A 154 26.23 -4.00 -5.96
C ASN A 154 27.75 -4.07 -5.81
N ARG A 155 28.35 -3.16 -5.02
CA ARG A 155 29.79 -3.21 -4.72
C ARG A 155 30.17 -4.50 -3.99
N ILE A 156 29.39 -4.92 -2.99
CA ILE A 156 29.60 -6.19 -2.29
C ILE A 156 29.52 -7.36 -3.26
N ALA A 157 28.49 -7.41 -4.12
CA ALA A 157 28.34 -8.47 -5.12
C ALA A 157 29.55 -8.57 -6.08
N HIS A 158 30.08 -7.43 -6.53
CA HIS A 158 31.31 -7.41 -7.34
C HIS A 158 32.54 -7.86 -6.55
N GLN A 159 32.71 -7.42 -5.31
CA GLN A 159 33.87 -7.76 -4.48
C GLN A 159 33.91 -9.23 -4.06
N LEU A 160 32.77 -9.91 -3.99
CA LEU A 160 32.73 -11.36 -3.76
C LEU A 160 33.42 -12.17 -4.88
N LEU A 161 33.53 -11.59 -6.08
CA LEU A 161 34.13 -12.24 -7.24
C LEU A 161 35.59 -11.82 -7.46
N THR A 162 36.16 -10.99 -6.58
CA THR A 162 37.53 -10.47 -6.70
C THR A 162 38.42 -10.94 -5.54
N THR A 163 39.73 -10.70 -5.65
CA THR A 163 40.73 -11.02 -4.61
C THR A 163 40.74 -10.00 -3.47
N GLU A 164 39.68 -9.23 -3.27
CA GLU A 164 39.62 -8.21 -2.23
C GLU A 164 39.59 -8.80 -0.81
N SER A 165 40.04 -8.01 0.17
CA SER A 165 40.16 -8.48 1.54
C SER A 165 38.80 -8.62 2.24
N ALA A 166 38.68 -9.68 3.05
CA ALA A 166 37.54 -9.91 3.94
C ALA A 166 37.10 -8.67 4.75
N GLU A 167 38.07 -7.85 5.14
CA GLU A 167 37.83 -6.65 5.96
C GLU A 167 37.13 -5.54 5.18
N SER A 168 37.42 -5.40 3.88
CA SER A 168 36.72 -4.50 2.96
C SER A 168 35.23 -4.84 2.88
N LEU A 169 34.91 -6.12 2.68
CA LEU A 169 33.54 -6.62 2.63
C LEU A 169 32.78 -6.39 3.93
N LYS A 170 33.41 -6.65 5.08
CA LYS A 170 32.81 -6.38 6.40
C LYS A 170 32.45 -4.91 6.57
N LYS A 171 33.34 -4.00 6.15
CA LYS A 171 33.10 -2.55 6.23
C LYS A 171 31.92 -2.13 5.36
N LEU A 172 31.85 -2.60 4.10
CA LEU A 172 30.73 -2.30 3.23
C LEU A 172 29.41 -2.87 3.76
N ALA A 173 29.42 -4.11 4.25
CA ALA A 173 28.23 -4.72 4.79
C ALA A 173 27.73 -3.96 6.03
N LYS A 174 28.61 -3.55 6.93
CA LYS A 174 28.24 -2.69 8.06
C LYS A 174 27.63 -1.36 7.60
N GLN A 175 28.19 -0.73 6.55
CA GLN A 175 27.62 0.48 5.97
C GLN A 175 26.21 0.23 5.41
N HIS A 176 26.00 -0.86 4.67
CA HIS A 176 24.68 -1.22 4.18
C HIS A 176 23.69 -1.45 5.33
N LEU A 177 24.07 -2.21 6.35
CA LEU A 177 23.16 -2.52 7.47
C LEU A 177 22.77 -1.26 8.24
N ASN A 178 23.71 -0.32 8.44
CA ASN A 178 23.39 0.97 9.04
C ASN A 178 22.42 1.79 8.15
N GLY A 179 22.66 1.82 6.84
CA GLY A 179 21.75 2.47 5.89
C GLY A 179 20.38 1.82 5.84
N PHE A 180 20.31 0.49 5.97
CA PHE A 180 19.05 -0.26 6.05
C PHE A 180 18.25 0.10 7.30
N THR A 181 18.90 0.24 8.46
CA THR A 181 18.23 0.73 9.68
C THR A 181 17.64 2.12 9.49
N LYS A 182 18.38 3.03 8.85
CA LYS A 182 17.87 4.37 8.53
C LYS A 182 16.71 4.30 7.53
N LEU A 183 16.83 3.46 6.51
CA LEU A 183 15.78 3.24 5.51
C LEU A 183 14.50 2.72 6.16
N ARG A 184 14.61 1.83 7.15
CA ARG A 184 13.46 1.34 7.91
C ARG A 184 12.71 2.47 8.59
N SER A 185 13.41 3.36 9.30
CA SER A 185 12.76 4.50 9.96
C SER A 185 12.08 5.45 8.97
N LEU A 186 12.74 5.73 7.84
CA LEU A 186 12.14 6.52 6.77
C LEU A 186 10.91 5.83 6.16
N MET A 187 10.93 4.51 6.02
CA MET A 187 9.81 3.74 5.50
C MET A 187 8.60 3.78 6.43
N GLU A 188 8.82 3.66 7.75
CA GLU A 188 7.78 3.81 8.77
C GLU A 188 7.16 5.22 8.71
N GLU A 189 7.98 6.27 8.62
CA GLU A 189 7.52 7.65 8.45
C GLU A 189 6.73 7.86 7.15
N SER A 190 7.22 7.35 6.02
CA SER A 190 6.51 7.42 4.73
C SER A 190 5.15 6.72 4.77
N TYR A 191 5.04 5.58 5.47
CA TYR A 191 3.76 4.89 5.63
C TYR A 191 2.79 5.71 6.48
N ASP A 192 3.25 6.34 7.55
CA ASP A 192 2.40 7.20 8.38
C ASP A 192 1.90 8.41 7.58
N GLU A 193 2.76 9.07 6.81
CA GLU A 193 2.41 10.21 5.93
C GLU A 193 1.37 9.83 4.87
N LEU A 194 1.54 8.68 4.21
CA LEU A 194 0.58 8.18 3.23
C LEU A 194 -0.73 7.76 3.88
N ASN A 195 -0.67 7.09 5.03
CA ASN A 195 -1.85 6.67 5.76
C ASN A 195 -2.68 7.88 6.19
N ASP A 196 -2.06 8.95 6.65
CA ASP A 196 -2.76 10.20 6.98
C ASP A 196 -3.35 10.88 5.74
N SER A 197 -2.67 10.80 4.60
CA SER A 197 -3.21 11.25 3.31
C SER A 197 -4.46 10.44 2.90
N ILE A 198 -4.42 9.11 3.02
CA ILE A 198 -5.55 8.23 2.72
C ILE A 198 -6.70 8.44 3.73
N LYS A 199 -6.40 8.60 5.02
CA LYS A 199 -7.42 8.95 6.05
C LYS A 199 -8.09 10.28 5.76
N THR A 200 -7.43 11.20 5.06
CA THR A 200 -8.05 12.47 4.67
C THR A 200 -9.18 12.24 3.67
N PHE A 201 -9.03 11.28 2.74
CA PHE A 201 -10.15 10.81 1.90
C PHE A 201 -11.30 10.25 2.71
N ARG A 202 -11.04 9.72 3.91
CA ARG A 202 -12.09 9.26 4.83
C ARG A 202 -12.76 10.40 5.62
N LYS A 203 -11.99 11.42 6.03
CA LYS A 203 -12.51 12.56 6.81
C LYS A 203 -13.27 13.57 5.95
N TRP A 204 -12.94 13.62 4.66
CA TRP A 204 -13.65 14.37 3.64
C TRP A 204 -14.39 13.40 2.69
N SER A 205 -14.68 12.17 3.17
CA SER A 205 -15.26 11.08 2.39
C SER A 205 -16.65 11.34 1.88
N ASP A 206 -17.31 12.37 2.38
CA ASP A 206 -18.58 12.82 1.83
C ASP A 206 -18.43 12.92 0.30
N MET A 207 -17.36 13.51 -0.25
CA MET A 207 -17.28 13.64 -1.70
C MET A 207 -17.14 12.32 -2.48
N PHE A 208 -16.25 11.39 -2.08
CA PHE A 208 -16.06 10.12 -2.82
C PHE A 208 -17.23 9.17 -2.58
N GLU A 209 -17.69 9.07 -1.33
CA GLU A 209 -18.80 8.20 -0.96
C GLU A 209 -20.13 8.71 -1.50
N ASP A 210 -20.37 10.03 -1.49
CA ASP A 210 -21.56 10.64 -2.10
C ASP A 210 -21.51 10.48 -3.63
N GLU A 211 -20.35 10.62 -4.27
CA GLU A 211 -20.20 10.37 -5.71
C GLU A 211 -20.50 8.91 -6.04
N LEU A 212 -19.94 7.95 -5.28
CA LEU A 212 -20.26 6.53 -5.44
C LEU A 212 -21.76 6.28 -5.26
N LEU A 213 -22.37 6.75 -4.17
CA LEU A 213 -23.80 6.59 -3.91
C LEU A 213 -24.65 7.19 -5.03
N ALA A 214 -24.29 8.38 -5.51
CA ALA A 214 -24.99 9.05 -6.61
C ALA A 214 -24.91 8.22 -7.90
N LEU A 215 -23.75 7.64 -8.22
CA LEU A 215 -23.58 6.78 -9.39
C LEU A 215 -24.36 5.46 -9.26
N LEU A 216 -24.34 4.82 -8.10
CA LEU A 216 -25.11 3.60 -7.84
C LEU A 216 -26.62 3.85 -7.97
N CYS A 217 -27.11 4.97 -7.41
CA CYS A 217 -28.50 5.38 -7.54
C CYS A 217 -28.87 5.70 -8.98
N LEU A 218 -28.04 6.47 -9.68
CA LEU A 218 -28.25 6.84 -11.07
C LEU A 218 -28.38 5.60 -11.97
N GLU A 219 -27.50 4.61 -11.80
CA GLU A 219 -27.56 3.37 -12.59
C GLU A 219 -28.86 2.57 -12.30
N LEU A 220 -29.34 2.56 -11.05
CA LEU A 220 -30.61 1.92 -10.69
C LEU A 220 -31.81 2.69 -11.28
N ASP A 221 -31.79 4.02 -11.19
CA ASP A 221 -32.83 4.92 -11.72
C ASP A 221 -32.94 4.84 -13.25
N ASP A 222 -31.80 4.88 -13.95
CA ASP A 222 -31.74 4.79 -15.42
C ASP A 222 -32.29 3.45 -15.96
N ASN A 223 -32.38 2.43 -15.10
CA ASN A 223 -32.90 1.10 -15.40
C ASN A 223 -34.24 0.79 -14.69
N ASP A 224 -34.93 1.79 -14.14
CA ASP A 224 -36.23 1.67 -13.45
C ASP A 224 -36.24 0.64 -12.30
N ILE A 225 -35.10 0.41 -11.63
CA ILE A 225 -34.99 -0.54 -10.52
C ILE A 225 -35.36 0.13 -9.21
N ALA A 226 -36.43 -0.36 -8.56
CA ALA A 226 -36.84 0.17 -7.26
C ALA A 226 -35.85 -0.20 -6.13
N TYR A 227 -35.41 0.82 -5.40
CA TYR A 227 -34.61 0.73 -4.18
C TYR A 227 -35.17 1.65 -3.09
N LYS A 228 -34.75 1.43 -1.84
CA LYS A 228 -35.11 2.27 -0.70
C LYS A 228 -34.14 3.44 -0.61
N ASP A 229 -34.63 4.64 -0.32
CA ASP A 229 -33.74 5.74 0.08
C ASP A 229 -33.02 5.42 1.41
N GLU A 230 -31.95 6.16 1.70
CA GLU A 230 -31.09 5.94 2.87
C GLU A 230 -31.88 6.04 4.19
N HIS A 231 -32.84 6.97 4.30
CA HIS A 231 -33.71 7.11 5.48
C HIS A 231 -34.59 5.87 5.71
N SER A 232 -35.21 5.37 4.64
CA SER A 232 -36.06 4.18 4.67
C SER A 232 -35.25 2.92 4.96
N PHE A 233 -34.04 2.83 4.41
CA PHE A 233 -33.08 1.76 4.71
C PHE A 233 -32.64 1.79 6.19
N ALA A 234 -32.33 2.97 6.72
CA ALA A 234 -31.95 3.16 8.13
C ALA A 234 -33.08 2.71 9.08
N ALA A 235 -34.33 3.11 8.78
CA ALA A 235 -35.50 2.74 9.57
C ALA A 235 -35.70 1.22 9.65
N ASP A 236 -35.50 0.50 8.53
CA ASP A 236 -35.68 -0.95 8.47
C ASP A 236 -34.54 -1.73 9.14
N THR A 237 -33.35 -1.17 9.17
CA THR A 237 -32.16 -1.80 9.78
C THR A 237 -31.98 -1.42 11.25
N GLY A 238 -32.77 -0.48 11.78
CA GLY A 238 -32.65 0.02 13.15
C GLY A 238 -31.40 0.89 13.37
N LEU A 239 -30.80 1.38 12.28
CA LEU A 239 -29.68 2.30 12.30
C LEU A 239 -30.23 3.74 12.37
N THR A 240 -29.67 4.59 13.23
CA THR A 240 -30.05 6.01 13.34
C THR A 240 -29.06 6.89 12.60
N LEU A 241 -29.59 7.91 11.90
CA LEU A 241 -28.85 8.93 11.18
C LEU A 241 -28.17 9.94 12.11
#